data_AF-A0A177PG73-F1
#
_entry.id   AF-A0A177PG73-F1
#
_cell.length_a   1.000
_cell.length_b   1.000
_cell.length_c   1.000
_cell.angle_alpha   90.00
_cell.angle_beta   90.00
_cell.angle_gamma   90.00
#
_symmetry.space_group_name_H-M   'P 1'
#
loop_
_entity.id
_entity.type
_entity.pdbx_description
1 polymer ?
#
loop_
_entity_poly.entity_id
_entity_poly.type
_entity_poly.pdbx_seq_one_letter_code
_entity_poly.pdbx_strand_id
1 'polypeptide(L)'
;MLLVFVWSSVFFNLNGVYTGVTKFFFDCAPPPWAWPAWPKRDDATKPLEWEEAQAIGVKLMAEQARARGFEVERADALYYKLGKGLIQYRVRSSLDLGDRLGMTSVLFDAYTGDFVALSLPTGDRSGVTLTSWLAALHMGAVFGMPYRILVGAFGMAVVMLSATGVYIWWKKRSSSIRR
;
A
#
# COMPACT_ATOMS: atom_id res chain seq x y z
N MET A 1 -12.07 15.90 1.46
CA MET A 1 -12.27 14.53 2.02
C MET A 1 -12.80 13.56 0.99
N LEU A 2 -13.93 13.81 0.32
CA LEU A 2 -14.48 12.88 -0.67
C LEU A 2 -13.50 12.52 -1.80
N LEU A 3 -12.69 13.48 -2.29
CA LEU A 3 -11.68 13.21 -3.32
C LEU A 3 -10.70 12.09 -2.92
N VAL A 4 -10.28 12.05 -1.66
CA VAL A 4 -9.39 11.00 -1.14
C VAL A 4 -10.06 9.63 -1.29
N PHE A 5 -11.32 9.51 -0.86
CA PHE A 5 -12.07 8.27 -0.95
C PHE A 5 -12.39 7.87 -2.40
N VAL A 6 -12.80 8.82 -3.24
CA VAL A 6 -13.05 8.57 -4.66
C VAL A 6 -11.77 8.10 -5.36
N TRP A 7 -10.67 8.82 -5.19
CA TRP A 7 -9.41 8.48 -5.85
C TRP A 7 -8.80 7.18 -5.32
N SER A 8 -8.92 6.91 -4.01
CA SER A 8 -8.54 5.61 -3.44
C SER A 8 -9.37 4.46 -3.98
N SER A 9 -10.68 4.66 -4.26
CA SER A 9 -11.51 3.65 -4.90
C SER A 9 -11.05 3.34 -6.32
N VAL A 10 -10.61 4.36 -7.07
CA VAL A 10 -10.00 4.16 -8.40
C VAL A 10 -8.69 3.36 -8.25
N PHE A 11 -7.87 3.69 -7.26
CA PHE A 11 -6.64 2.93 -6.97
C PHE A 11 -6.91 1.45 -6.68
N PHE A 12 -7.88 1.13 -5.82
CA PHE A 12 -8.19 -0.24 -5.40
C PHE A 12 -8.93 -1.05 -6.47
N ASN A 13 -9.80 -0.42 -7.27
CA ASN A 13 -10.67 -1.12 -8.23
C ASN A 13 -10.22 -1.00 -9.69
N LEU A 14 -9.58 0.11 -10.06
CA LEU A 14 -9.18 0.46 -11.43
C LEU A 14 -7.68 0.83 -11.48
N ASN A 15 -6.84 -0.07 -10.97
CA ASN A 15 -5.40 0.20 -10.79
C ASN A 15 -4.69 0.65 -12.08
N GLY A 16 -5.11 0.13 -13.25
CA GLY A 16 -4.56 0.56 -14.55
C GLY A 16 -4.83 2.04 -14.84
N VAL A 17 -6.04 2.53 -14.57
CA VAL A 17 -6.41 3.94 -14.73
C VAL A 17 -5.66 4.80 -13.73
N TYR A 18 -5.63 4.39 -12.46
CA TYR A 18 -4.90 5.09 -11.42
C TYR A 18 -3.43 5.25 -11.79
N THR A 19 -2.78 4.15 -12.17
CA THR A 19 -1.36 4.12 -12.50
C THR A 19 -1.07 4.95 -13.74
N GLY A 20 -1.94 4.88 -14.76
CA GLY A 20 -1.83 5.69 -15.98
C GLY A 20 -1.86 7.19 -15.67
N VAL A 21 -2.87 7.66 -14.94
CA VAL A 21 -3.02 9.08 -14.59
C VAL A 21 -1.92 9.54 -13.64
N THR A 22 -1.60 8.77 -12.61
CA THR A 22 -0.62 9.18 -11.58
C THR A 22 0.79 9.27 -12.17
N LYS A 23 1.15 8.39 -13.12
CA LYS A 23 2.45 8.42 -13.82
C LYS A 23 2.67 9.67 -14.67
N PHE A 24 1.62 10.39 -15.09
CA PHE A 24 1.79 11.66 -15.79
C PHE A 24 2.36 12.77 -14.89
N PHE A 25 2.06 12.72 -13.59
CA PHE A 25 2.40 13.79 -12.66
C PHE A 25 3.47 13.40 -11.64
N PHE A 26 3.67 12.10 -11.39
CA PHE A 26 4.56 11.60 -10.36
C PHE A 26 5.44 10.46 -10.85
N ASP A 27 6.63 10.36 -10.27
CA ASP A 27 7.50 9.21 -10.48
C ASP A 27 6.94 8.00 -9.70
N CYS A 28 6.44 7.02 -10.43
CA CYS A 28 5.86 5.81 -9.88
C CYS A 28 6.81 4.63 -10.07
N ALA A 29 7.15 3.97 -8.96
CA ALA A 29 7.73 2.64 -9.03
C ALA A 29 6.68 1.63 -9.52
N PRO A 30 7.09 0.59 -10.29
CA PRO A 30 6.23 -0.56 -10.49
C PRO A 30 5.81 -1.12 -9.13
N PRO A 31 4.52 -1.45 -8.94
CA PRO A 31 4.06 -2.04 -7.69
C PRO A 31 4.73 -3.40 -7.45
N PRO A 32 4.73 -3.92 -6.21
CA PRO A 32 5.44 -5.14 -5.84
C PRO A 32 5.12 -6.39 -6.70
N TRP A 33 3.90 -6.46 -7.23
CA TRP A 33 3.48 -7.54 -8.14
C TRP A 33 3.96 -7.34 -9.58
N ALA A 34 4.31 -6.12 -9.99
CA ALA A 34 4.85 -5.78 -11.31
C ALA A 34 6.39 -5.71 -11.34
N TRP A 35 7.08 -5.97 -10.22
CA TRP A 35 8.53 -6.13 -10.22
C TRP A 35 8.96 -7.29 -11.14
N PRO A 36 10.04 -7.10 -11.93
CA PRO A 36 10.53 -8.11 -12.84
C PRO A 36 10.79 -9.41 -12.09
N ALA A 37 10.53 -10.55 -12.74
CA ALA A 37 10.98 -11.82 -12.21
C ALA A 37 12.51 -11.76 -12.13
N TRP A 38 13.06 -12.04 -10.95
CA TRP A 38 14.49 -12.29 -10.84
C TRP A 38 14.75 -13.64 -11.52
N PRO A 39 15.86 -13.81 -12.28
CA PRO A 39 16.06 -15.00 -13.09
C PRO A 39 15.83 -16.25 -12.25
N LYS A 40 14.80 -17.01 -12.64
CA LYS A 40 14.51 -18.30 -12.04
C LYS A 40 15.71 -19.19 -12.33
N ARG A 41 16.41 -19.64 -11.30
CA ARG A 41 17.43 -20.65 -11.50
C ARG A 41 16.73 -22.00 -11.60
N ASP A 42 17.04 -22.70 -12.68
CA ASP A 42 16.58 -24.07 -12.95
C ASP A 42 17.58 -25.12 -12.42
N ASP A 43 18.61 -24.67 -11.71
CA ASP A 43 19.45 -25.58 -10.93
C ASP A 43 18.59 -26.15 -9.78
N ALA A 44 18.83 -27.41 -9.40
CA ALA A 44 18.11 -28.07 -8.30
C ALA A 44 18.49 -27.47 -6.91
N THR A 45 19.00 -26.24 -6.90
CA THR A 45 19.41 -25.50 -5.71
C THR A 45 18.17 -25.20 -4.88
N LYS A 46 18.20 -25.63 -3.64
CA LYS A 46 17.11 -25.32 -2.70
C LYS A 46 17.15 -23.82 -2.37
N PRO A 47 16.00 -23.17 -2.26
CA PRO A 47 15.96 -21.80 -1.75
C PRO A 47 16.47 -21.77 -0.30
N LEU A 48 16.90 -20.59 0.14
CA LEU A 48 17.36 -20.33 1.50
C LEU A 48 16.31 -20.81 2.51
N GLU A 49 16.78 -21.49 3.54
CA GLU A 49 15.94 -21.91 4.67
C GLU A 49 15.48 -20.68 5.47
N TRP A 50 14.37 -20.84 6.21
CA TRP A 50 13.70 -19.72 6.88
C TRP A 50 14.63 -18.89 7.78
N GLU A 51 15.43 -19.56 8.62
CA GLU A 51 16.34 -18.90 9.57
C GLU A 51 17.44 -18.12 8.86
N GLU A 52 18.01 -18.70 7.81
CA GLU A 52 19.06 -18.07 7.01
C GLU A 52 18.51 -16.85 6.25
N ALA A 53 17.35 -17.00 5.61
CA ALA A 53 16.66 -15.91 4.93
C ALA A 53 16.30 -14.79 5.91
N GLN A 54 15.84 -15.11 7.12
CA GLN A 54 15.56 -14.11 8.14
C GLN A 54 16.83 -13.36 8.56
N ALA A 55 17.93 -14.06 8.81
CA ALA A 55 19.21 -13.45 9.19
C ALA A 55 19.75 -12.51 8.11
N ILE A 56 19.68 -12.93 6.84
CA ILE A 56 20.06 -12.11 5.68
C ILE A 56 19.14 -10.89 5.58
N GLY A 57 17.82 -11.07 5.69
CA GLY A 57 16.85 -9.99 5.66
C GLY A 57 17.08 -8.93 6.75
N VAL A 58 17.36 -9.37 7.98
CA VAL A 58 17.71 -8.48 9.10
C VAL A 58 18.99 -7.69 8.80
N LYS A 59 20.04 -8.38 8.33
CA LYS A 59 21.33 -7.75 7.99
C LYS A 59 21.15 -6.68 6.90
N LEU A 60 20.52 -7.04 5.79
CA LEU A 60 20.28 -6.15 4.66
C LEU A 60 19.43 -4.95 5.07
N MET A 61 18.37 -5.16 5.87
CA MET A 61 17.55 -4.06 6.36
C MET A 61 18.36 -3.10 7.24
N ALA A 62 19.20 -3.61 8.14
CA ALA A 62 20.05 -2.78 8.99
C ALA A 62 21.12 -1.98 8.19
N GLU A 63 21.61 -2.53 7.08
CA GLU A 63 22.48 -1.81 6.15
C GLU A 63 21.73 -0.68 5.45
N GLN A 64 20.53 -0.95 4.92
CA GLN A 64 19.71 0.06 4.26
C GLN A 64 19.21 1.16 5.22
N ALA A 65 18.85 0.78 6.45
CA ALA A 65 18.46 1.71 7.51
C ALA A 65 19.57 2.73 7.81
N ARG A 66 20.81 2.24 7.95
CA ARG A 66 21.99 3.10 8.16
C ARG A 66 22.30 3.96 6.93
N ALA A 67 22.24 3.38 5.73
CA ALA A 67 22.56 4.10 4.50
C ALA A 67 21.56 5.22 4.18
N ARG A 68 20.28 5.04 4.51
CA ARG A 68 19.21 6.00 4.20
C ARG A 68 18.70 6.78 5.41
N GLY A 69 19.23 6.53 6.61
CA GLY A 69 18.93 7.28 7.82
C GLY A 69 17.51 7.08 8.37
N PHE A 70 16.99 5.85 8.35
CA PHE A 70 15.72 5.51 8.99
C PHE A 70 15.91 4.49 10.11
N GLU A 71 14.97 4.43 11.05
CA GLU A 71 15.02 3.50 12.17
C GLU A 71 14.09 2.32 11.93
N VAL A 72 14.53 1.11 12.29
CA VAL A 72 13.70 -0.10 12.27
C VAL A 72 13.05 -0.25 13.63
N GLU A 73 11.73 -0.12 13.70
CA GLU A 73 10.97 -0.20 14.94
C GLU A 73 10.67 -1.66 15.32
N ARG A 74 10.26 -2.47 14.33
CA ARG A 74 9.87 -3.87 14.56
C ARG A 74 9.93 -4.69 13.27
N ALA A 75 10.36 -5.95 13.39
CA ALA A 75 10.18 -6.94 12.33
C ALA A 75 8.70 -7.37 12.22
N ASP A 76 8.12 -7.31 11.03
CA ASP A 76 6.70 -7.64 10.84
C ASP A 76 6.52 -8.99 10.16
N ALA A 77 7.21 -9.27 9.04
CA ALA A 77 7.01 -10.51 8.30
C ALA A 77 8.16 -10.85 7.34
N LEU A 78 8.30 -12.12 7.01
CA LEU A 78 9.13 -12.65 5.94
C LEU A 78 8.25 -13.39 4.94
N TYR A 79 8.36 -13.06 3.65
CA TYR A 79 7.54 -13.63 2.58
C TYR A 79 8.39 -14.30 1.52
N TYR A 80 8.12 -15.58 1.28
CA TYR A 80 8.71 -16.34 0.18
C TYR A 80 7.94 -16.07 -1.11
N LYS A 81 8.57 -15.39 -2.07
CA LYS A 81 8.02 -15.14 -3.41
C LYS A 81 8.77 -15.99 -4.43
N LEU A 82 8.75 -17.31 -4.22
CA LEU A 82 9.50 -18.29 -5.02
C LEU A 82 9.13 -18.26 -6.51
N GLY A 83 7.87 -17.96 -6.85
CA GLY A 83 7.48 -17.75 -8.26
C GLY A 83 8.21 -16.60 -8.97
N LYS A 84 8.90 -15.74 -8.21
CA LYS A 84 9.75 -14.65 -8.71
C LYS A 84 11.24 -14.81 -8.35
N GLY A 85 11.62 -15.90 -7.68
CA GLY A 85 12.98 -16.12 -7.18
C GLY A 85 13.40 -15.15 -6.05
N LEU A 86 12.45 -14.57 -5.32
CA LEU A 86 12.72 -13.50 -4.35
C LEU A 86 12.19 -13.85 -2.96
N ILE A 87 12.87 -13.35 -1.94
CA ILE A 87 12.36 -13.28 -0.57
C ILE A 87 12.18 -11.80 -0.21
N GLN A 88 11.08 -11.49 0.47
CA GLN A 88 10.77 -10.16 0.97
C GLN A 88 10.80 -10.16 2.49
N TYR A 89 11.70 -9.39 3.09
CA TYR A 89 11.71 -9.14 4.52
C TYR A 89 11.11 -7.76 4.81
N ARG A 90 10.06 -7.74 5.63
CA ARG A 90 9.25 -6.56 5.92
C ARG A 90 9.38 -6.17 7.38
N VAL A 91 9.56 -4.88 7.59
CA VAL A 91 9.64 -4.25 8.89
C VAL A 91 8.71 -3.06 8.94
N ARG A 92 8.44 -2.62 10.16
CA ARG A 92 8.00 -1.28 10.44
C ARG A 92 9.21 -0.39 10.69
N SER A 93 9.25 0.75 10.03
CA SER A 93 10.29 1.76 10.18
C SER A 93 9.71 3.14 10.50
N SER A 94 10.59 4.09 10.85
CA SER A 94 10.22 5.50 11.04
C SER A 94 9.68 6.19 9.78
N LEU A 95 9.75 5.54 8.60
CA LEU A 95 9.19 6.04 7.35
C LEU A 95 7.77 5.53 7.08
N ASP A 96 7.29 4.57 7.86
CA ASP A 96 5.94 3.99 7.72
C ASP A 96 4.85 4.95 8.19
N LEU A 97 3.69 4.86 7.53
CA LEU A 97 2.55 5.74 7.80
C LEU A 97 1.55 5.05 8.72
N GLY A 98 1.26 5.71 9.84
CA GLY A 98 0.26 5.28 10.81
C GLY A 98 0.74 4.17 11.74
N ASP A 99 -0.14 3.77 12.65
CA ASP A 99 0.32 3.06 13.86
C ASP A 99 0.29 1.53 13.75
N ARG A 100 -0.04 0.95 12.60
CA ARG A 100 -0.42 -0.48 12.51
C ARG A 100 0.36 -1.35 11.53
N LEU A 101 0.76 -0.83 10.37
CA LEU A 101 1.30 -1.65 9.29
C LEU A 101 2.67 -1.13 8.87
N GLY A 102 3.71 -1.96 9.02
CA GLY A 102 4.97 -1.77 8.32
C GLY A 102 4.82 -2.12 6.84
N MET A 103 5.37 -1.27 5.99
CA MET A 103 5.42 -1.41 4.53
C MET A 103 6.87 -1.34 4.03
N THR A 104 7.80 -0.88 4.87
CA THR A 104 9.24 -0.89 4.60
C THR A 104 9.74 -2.31 4.39
N SER A 105 10.31 -2.60 3.23
CA SER A 105 10.73 -3.96 2.87
C SER A 105 12.04 -3.98 2.10
N VAL A 106 12.90 -4.95 2.40
CA VAL A 106 14.01 -5.34 1.54
C VAL A 106 13.64 -6.59 0.77
N LEU A 107 14.11 -6.66 -0.48
CA LEU A 107 13.99 -7.81 -1.35
C LEU A 107 15.38 -8.30 -1.69
N PHE A 108 15.54 -9.61 -1.64
CA PHE A 108 16.79 -10.29 -1.96
C PHE A 108 16.52 -11.61 -2.67
N ASP A 109 17.54 -12.09 -3.37
CA ASP A 109 17.53 -13.35 -4.10
C ASP A 109 17.26 -14.52 -3.15
N ALA A 110 16.29 -15.37 -3.49
CA ALA A 110 15.85 -16.46 -2.64
C ALA A 110 16.88 -17.60 -2.50
N TYR A 111 17.94 -17.60 -3.29
CA TYR A 111 18.94 -18.67 -3.36
C TYR A 111 20.32 -18.17 -2.95
N THR A 112 20.72 -16.95 -3.37
CA THR A 112 22.04 -16.40 -3.01
C THR A 112 22.01 -15.46 -1.81
N GLY A 113 20.85 -14.87 -1.49
CA GLY A 113 20.76 -13.83 -0.48
C GLY A 113 21.18 -12.45 -0.97
N ASP A 114 21.47 -12.30 -2.27
CA ASP A 114 21.92 -11.03 -2.84
C ASP A 114 20.82 -9.96 -2.77
N PHE A 115 21.19 -8.75 -2.38
CA PHE A 115 20.26 -7.63 -2.33
C PHE A 115 19.75 -7.28 -3.74
N VAL A 116 18.43 -7.14 -3.85
CA VAL A 116 17.76 -6.81 -5.12
C VAL A 116 17.15 -5.41 -5.07
N ALA A 117 16.35 -5.12 -4.05
CA ALA A 117 15.66 -3.84 -3.97
C ALA A 117 15.27 -3.46 -2.54
N LEU A 118 15.12 -2.15 -2.33
CA LEU A 118 14.51 -1.56 -1.14
C LEU A 118 13.17 -0.93 -1.56
N SER A 119 12.12 -1.21 -0.79
CA SER A 119 10.80 -0.61 -0.96
C SER A 119 10.48 0.21 0.28
N LEU A 120 10.42 1.53 0.10
CA LEU A 120 10.04 2.47 1.14
C LEU A 120 8.63 3.00 0.88
N PRO A 121 7.79 3.11 1.92
CA PRO A 121 6.44 3.68 1.79
C PRO A 121 6.47 5.20 1.53
N THR A 122 7.51 5.87 2.01
CA THR A 122 7.71 7.32 1.95
C THR A 122 9.17 7.63 1.67
N GLY A 123 9.44 8.68 0.88
CA GLY A 123 10.80 9.23 0.71
C GLY A 123 11.65 8.62 -0.40
N ASP A 124 11.20 7.56 -1.07
CA ASP A 124 11.91 7.01 -2.24
C ASP A 124 11.43 7.65 -3.55
N ARG A 125 10.14 7.49 -3.89
CA ARG A 125 9.52 8.14 -5.05
C ARG A 125 8.23 8.85 -4.68
N SER A 126 7.96 9.95 -5.38
CA SER A 126 6.80 10.81 -5.10
C SER A 126 5.47 10.09 -5.32
N GLY A 127 5.36 9.24 -6.34
CA GLY A 127 4.16 8.46 -6.62
C GLY A 127 3.90 7.37 -5.58
N VAL A 128 4.95 6.71 -5.09
CA VAL A 128 4.85 5.70 -4.02
C VAL A 128 4.40 6.38 -2.72
N THR A 129 5.01 7.52 -2.40
CA THR A 129 4.65 8.31 -1.21
C THR A 129 3.19 8.74 -1.27
N LEU A 130 2.74 9.31 -2.39
CA LEU A 130 1.33 9.70 -2.59
C LEU A 130 0.37 8.52 -2.41
N THR A 131 0.70 7.38 -3.01
CA THR A 131 -0.12 6.16 -2.92
C THR A 131 -0.21 5.66 -1.47
N SER A 132 0.90 5.64 -0.76
CA SER A 132 0.97 5.26 0.66
C SER A 132 0.12 6.17 1.53
N TRP A 133 0.19 7.50 1.33
CA TRP A 133 -0.65 8.46 2.04
C TRP A 133 -2.14 8.28 1.72
N LEU A 134 -2.47 8.07 0.45
CA LEU A 134 -3.85 7.85 0.01
C LEU A 134 -4.45 6.60 0.68
N ALA A 135 -3.69 5.50 0.73
CA ALA A 135 -4.08 4.27 1.40
C ALA A 135 -4.21 4.46 2.92
N ALA A 136 -3.24 5.14 3.55
CA ALA A 136 -3.22 5.36 4.99
C ALA A 136 -4.40 6.24 5.46
N LEU A 137 -4.74 7.28 4.68
CA LEU A 137 -5.94 8.10 4.90
C LEU A 137 -7.22 7.29 4.69
N HIS A 138 -7.32 6.52 3.60
CA HIS A 138 -8.49 5.68 3.34
C HIS A 138 -8.78 4.70 4.48
N MET A 139 -7.74 4.05 5.01
CA MET A 139 -7.87 3.07 6.08
C MET A 139 -8.08 3.71 7.47
N GLY A 140 -8.03 5.04 7.59
CA GLY A 140 -8.06 5.73 8.89
C GLY A 140 -6.92 5.29 9.82
N ALA A 141 -5.75 5.03 9.22
CA ALA A 141 -4.53 4.62 9.91
C ALA A 141 -3.73 5.82 10.44
N VAL A 142 -4.01 7.02 9.94
CA VAL A 142 -3.36 8.28 10.34
C VAL A 142 -4.36 9.14 11.12
N PHE A 143 -3.85 9.99 12.03
CA PHE A 143 -4.63 10.95 12.84
C PHE A 143 -5.63 10.34 13.85
N GLY A 144 -5.56 9.02 14.07
CA GLY A 144 -6.25 8.34 15.17
C GLY A 144 -7.78 8.50 15.19
N MET A 145 -8.35 8.55 16.40
CA MET A 145 -9.80 8.58 16.60
C MET A 145 -10.50 9.84 16.04
N PRO A 146 -9.95 11.07 16.18
CA PRO A 146 -10.58 12.26 15.63
C PRO A 146 -10.86 12.15 14.13
N TYR A 147 -9.90 11.64 13.36
CA TYR A 147 -10.08 11.45 11.92
C TYR A 147 -11.16 10.41 11.60
N ARG A 148 -11.23 9.32 12.35
CA ARG A 148 -12.28 8.29 12.19
C ARG A 148 -13.67 8.85 12.46
N ILE A 149 -13.82 9.69 13.49
CA ILE A 149 -15.10 10.36 13.79
C ILE A 149 -15.48 11.30 12.63
N LEU A 150 -14.55 12.11 12.13
CA LEU A 150 -14.80 13.01 11.00
C LEU A 150 -15.24 12.23 9.76
N VAL A 151 -14.54 11.17 9.39
CA VAL A 151 -14.89 10.31 8.25
C VAL A 151 -16.28 9.68 8.44
N GLY A 152 -16.58 9.19 9.65
CA GLY A 152 -17.90 8.64 9.99
C GLY A 152 -19.03 9.67 9.85
N ALA A 153 -18.81 10.89 10.34
CA ALA A 153 -19.77 11.99 10.20
C ALA A 153 -20.02 12.35 8.72
N PHE A 154 -18.97 12.38 7.90
CA PHE A 154 -19.10 12.56 6.45
C PHE A 154 -19.92 11.44 5.80
N GLY A 155 -19.69 10.18 6.17
CA GLY A 155 -20.48 9.05 5.70
C GLY A 155 -21.96 9.19 6.04
N MET A 156 -22.27 9.61 7.27
CA MET A 156 -23.64 9.87 7.71
C MET A 156 -24.30 11.00 6.92
N ALA A 157 -23.58 12.08 6.64
CA ALA A 157 -24.08 13.16 5.80
C ALA A 157 -24.44 12.66 4.38
N VAL A 158 -23.58 11.85 3.77
CA VAL A 158 -23.86 11.25 2.44
C VAL A 158 -25.12 10.38 2.49
N VAL A 159 -25.29 9.54 3.50
CA VAL A 159 -26.50 8.72 3.68
C VAL A 159 -27.75 9.58 3.78
N MET A 160 -27.72 10.66 4.57
CA MET A 160 -28.85 11.59 4.70
C MET A 160 -29.18 12.27 3.36
N LEU A 161 -28.17 12.73 2.61
CA LEU A 161 -28.39 13.33 1.30
C LEU A 161 -28.96 12.33 0.29
N SER A 162 -28.49 11.08 0.29
CA SER A 162 -29.03 10.03 -0.59
C SER A 162 -30.47 9.67 -0.23
N ALA A 163 -30.78 9.49 1.06
CA ALA A 163 -32.12 9.18 1.53
C ALA A 163 -33.12 10.30 1.20
N THR A 164 -32.74 11.55 1.42
CA THR A 164 -33.56 12.72 1.08
C THR A 164 -33.78 12.84 -0.43
N GLY A 165 -32.75 12.58 -1.25
CA GLY A 165 -32.88 12.54 -2.70
C GLY A 165 -33.88 11.48 -3.20
N VAL A 166 -33.79 10.24 -2.68
CA VAL A 166 -34.72 9.15 -3.00
C VAL A 166 -36.14 9.49 -2.56
N TYR A 167 -36.30 10.05 -1.35
CA TYR A 167 -37.60 10.48 -0.83
C TYR A 167 -38.26 11.53 -1.73
N ILE A 168 -37.52 12.57 -2.13
CA ILE A 168 -38.01 13.62 -3.03
C ILE A 168 -38.39 13.04 -4.39
N TRP A 169 -37.56 12.14 -4.94
CA TRP A 169 -37.82 11.48 -6.21
C TRP A 169 -39.11 10.65 -6.18
N TRP A 170 -39.32 9.85 -5.13
CA TRP A 170 -40.55 9.10 -4.94
C TRP A 170 -41.79 9.99 -4.84
N LYS A 171 -41.72 11.07 -4.07
CA LYS A 171 -42.84 12.02 -3.95
C LYS A 171 -43.21 12.64 -5.30
N LYS A 172 -42.20 13.08 -6.07
CA LYS A 172 -42.41 13.68 -7.40
C LYS A 172 -42.94 12.67 -8.42
N ARG A 173 -42.44 11.43 -8.40
CA ARG A 173 -42.93 10.35 -9.27
C ARG A 173 -44.37 9.94 -8.95
N SER A 174 -44.73 9.83 -7.67
CA SER A 174 -46.10 9.53 -7.26
C SER A 174 -47.08 10.64 -7.67
N SER A 175 -46.67 11.91 -7.59
CA SER A 175 -47.49 13.02 -8.10
C SER A 175 -47.62 13.06 -9.62
N SER A 176 -46.67 12.47 -10.35
CA SER A 176 -46.70 12.39 -11.82
C SER A 176 -47.52 11.20 -12.34
N ILE A 177 -47.63 10.11 -11.57
CA ILE A 177 -48.42 8.93 -11.94
C ILE A 177 -49.92 9.15 -11.63
N ARG A 178 -50.24 10.12 -10.76
CA ARG A 178 -51.62 10.47 -10.37
C ARG A 178 -52.24 11.60 -11.20
N ARG A 179 -51.62 11.97 -12.32
CA ARG A 179 -52.15 12.88 -13.36
C ARG A 179 -52.32 12.09 -14.64
#